data_AF-A0A0C2VM04-F1
#
_entry.id   AF-A0A0C2VM04-F1
#
_cell.length_a   1.000
_cell.length_b   1.000
_cell.length_c   1.000
_cell.angle_alpha   90.00
_cell.angle_beta   90.00
_cell.angle_gamma   90.00
#
_symmetry.space_group_name_H-M   'P 1'
#
loop_
_entity.id
_entity.type
_entity.pdbx_description
1 polymer ?
#
loop_
_entity_poly.entity_id
_entity_poly.type
_entity_poly.pdbx_seq_one_letter_code
_entity_poly.pdbx_strand_id
1 'polypeptide(L)'
;MSKIIFNEFQIKILENHPHVKQVSDRSITYHSDFKVKAVKENQSGKGPTQIFIDHGFDVDMIGSDKPKGCLKRWRKIFDMYGEEGFYTERRGKGSIGRPTSKQDTQEDRLKKAEARIKYLEAELDFLKKLDELERQA
;
A
#
# COMPACT_ATOMS: atom_id res chain seq x y z
N MET A 1 10.21 -14.57 -2.81
CA MET A 1 11.05 -13.61 -2.08
C MET A 1 12.49 -14.04 -2.24
N SER A 2 13.41 -13.11 -2.52
CA SER A 2 14.84 -13.41 -2.61
C SER A 2 15.33 -13.92 -1.25
N LYS A 3 16.08 -15.03 -1.24
CA LYS A 3 16.70 -15.60 -0.01
C LYS A 3 18.00 -14.88 0.40
N ILE A 4 18.30 -13.73 -0.20
CA ILE A 4 19.52 -12.96 0.04
C ILE A 4 19.49 -12.38 1.46
N ILE A 5 20.57 -12.63 2.19
CA ILE A 5 20.87 -12.02 3.49
C ILE A 5 22.09 -11.12 3.27
N PHE A 6 21.96 -9.85 3.62
CA PHE A 6 23.02 -8.87 3.51
C PHE A 6 24.02 -9.03 4.64
N ASN A 7 25.31 -8.98 4.32
CA ASN A 7 26.36 -8.90 5.32
C ASN A 7 26.49 -7.47 5.87
N GLU A 8 27.23 -7.30 6.97
CA GLU A 8 27.38 -6.00 7.64
C GLU A 8 28.00 -4.92 6.71
N PHE A 9 28.90 -5.32 5.82
CA PHE A 9 29.54 -4.42 4.87
C PHE A 9 28.55 -3.91 3.80
N GLN A 10 27.74 -4.81 3.22
CA GLN A 10 26.68 -4.48 2.28
C GLN A 10 25.62 -3.60 2.92
N ILE A 11 25.27 -3.86 4.19
CA ILE A 11 24.36 -3.01 4.95
C ILE A 11 24.92 -1.59 5.06
N LYS A 12 26.18 -1.42 5.47
CA LYS A 12 26.82 -0.09 5.57
C LYS A 12 26.88 0.64 4.23
N ILE A 13 27.17 -0.06 3.13
CA ILE A 13 27.14 0.53 1.78
C ILE A 13 25.74 1.03 1.44
N LEU A 14 24.72 0.19 1.66
CA LEU A 14 23.34 0.53 1.35
C LEU A 14 22.78 1.63 2.26
N GLU A 15 23.19 1.67 3.53
CA GLU A 15 22.79 2.73 4.47
C GLU A 15 23.31 4.11 4.05
N ASN A 16 24.50 4.17 3.46
CA ASN A 16 25.08 5.41 2.94
C ASN A 16 24.48 5.84 1.59
N HIS A 17 23.59 5.04 0.99
CA HIS A 17 23.05 5.32 -0.34
C HIS A 17 21.92 6.38 -0.30
N PRO A 18 21.94 7.43 -1.17
CA PRO A 18 21.00 8.56 -1.08
C PRO A 18 19.50 8.22 -1.17
N HIS A 19 19.17 7.10 -1.82
CA HIS A 19 17.79 6.66 -2.04
C HIS A 19 17.29 5.60 -1.05
N VAL A 20 18.13 5.22 -0.09
CA VAL A 20 17.82 4.22 0.94
C VAL A 20 17.50 4.94 2.25
N LYS A 21 16.37 4.57 2.87
CA LYS A 21 15.92 5.09 4.15
C LYS A 21 16.40 4.24 5.32
N GLN A 22 16.36 2.92 5.16
CA GLN A 22 16.79 1.97 6.18
C GLN A 22 17.08 0.62 5.53
N VAL A 23 18.06 -0.10 6.06
CA VAL A 23 18.42 -1.45 5.63
C VAL A 23 18.28 -2.40 6.81
N SER A 24 17.81 -3.61 6.54
CA SER A 24 17.88 -4.74 7.43
C SER A 24 18.65 -5.86 6.76
N ASP A 25 19.01 -6.90 7.51
CA ASP A 25 19.60 -8.14 7.01
C ASP A 25 18.94 -8.72 5.74
N ARG A 26 17.62 -8.53 5.56
CA ARG A 26 16.84 -9.13 4.46
C ARG A 26 16.16 -8.12 3.55
N SER A 27 16.01 -6.87 4.01
CA SER A 27 15.12 -5.90 3.38
C SER A 27 15.76 -4.52 3.24
N ILE A 28 15.37 -3.81 2.18
CA ILE A 28 15.79 -2.43 1.94
C ILE A 28 14.52 -1.59 1.91
N THR A 29 14.48 -0.56 2.74
CA THR A 29 13.42 0.44 2.76
C THR A 29 13.90 1.65 2.00
N TYR A 30 13.17 2.04 0.96
CA TYR A 30 13.52 3.17 0.10
C TYR A 30 12.76 4.43 0.52
N HIS A 31 13.36 5.58 0.25
CA HIS A 31 12.69 6.88 0.40
C HIS A 31 11.47 6.98 -0.52
N SER A 32 10.42 7.67 -0.07
CA SER A 32 9.18 7.84 -0.84
C SER A 32 9.44 8.60 -2.16
N ASP A 33 10.31 9.61 -2.14
CA ASP A 33 10.69 10.38 -3.34
C ASP A 33 11.31 9.50 -4.43
N PHE A 34 12.16 8.55 -4.04
CA PHE A 34 12.74 7.59 -4.98
C PHE A 34 11.67 6.67 -5.57
N LYS A 35 10.70 6.21 -4.78
CA LYS A 35 9.61 5.36 -5.29
C LYS A 35 8.79 6.08 -6.35
N VAL A 36 8.49 7.36 -6.12
CA VAL A 36 7.76 8.20 -7.09
C VAL A 36 8.56 8.35 -8.38
N LYS A 37 9.84 8.75 -8.28
CA LYS A 37 10.73 8.87 -9.45
C LYS A 37 10.83 7.57 -10.23
N ALA A 38 11.07 6.46 -9.55
CA ALA A 38 11.19 5.15 -10.17
C ALA A 38 9.91 4.70 -10.90
N VAL A 39 8.72 5.01 -10.36
CA VAL A 39 7.46 4.71 -11.05
C VAL A 39 7.27 5.61 -12.28
N LYS A 40 7.58 6.91 -12.18
CA LYS A 40 7.50 7.84 -13.32
C LYS A 40 8.43 7.44 -14.46
N GLU A 41 9.67 7.05 -14.14
CA GLU A 41 10.63 6.54 -15.12
C GLU A 41 10.22 5.19 -15.71
N ASN A 42 9.51 4.36 -14.94
CA ASN A 42 8.97 3.12 -15.48
C ASN A 42 7.81 3.38 -16.45
N GLN A 43 6.97 4.39 -16.18
CA GLN A 43 5.90 4.82 -17.08
C GLN A 43 6.45 5.44 -18.38
N SER A 44 7.63 6.07 -18.35
CA SER A 44 8.31 6.54 -19.55
C SER A 44 9.00 5.44 -20.36
N GLY A 45 8.91 4.18 -19.92
CA GLY A 45 9.37 3.00 -20.66
C GLY A 45 10.69 2.41 -20.17
N LYS A 46 11.34 2.97 -19.14
CA LYS A 46 12.57 2.36 -18.60
C LYS A 46 12.28 1.06 -17.84
N GLY A 47 13.16 0.09 -18.03
CA GLY A 47 13.10 -1.19 -17.32
C GLY A 47 13.44 -1.07 -15.83
N PRO A 48 12.89 -1.95 -14.95
CA PRO A 48 13.15 -1.90 -13.52
C PRO A 48 14.63 -1.96 -13.15
N THR A 49 15.37 -2.86 -13.78
CA THR A 49 16.81 -3.03 -13.55
C THR A 49 17.58 -1.78 -13.94
N GLN A 50 17.25 -1.20 -15.11
CA GLN A 50 17.90 0.01 -15.61
C GLN A 50 17.69 1.19 -14.65
N ILE A 51 16.48 1.40 -14.16
CA ILE A 51 16.17 2.49 -13.21
C ILE A 51 17.04 2.38 -11.95
N PHE A 52 17.22 1.17 -11.42
CA PHE A 52 18.07 1.00 -10.23
C PHE A 52 19.55 1.25 -10.54
N ILE A 53 20.05 0.81 -11.70
CA ILE A 53 21.44 1.08 -12.14
C ILE A 53 21.67 2.58 -12.35
N ASP A 54 20.75 3.26 -13.05
CA ASP A 54 20.80 4.71 -13.30
C ASP A 54 20.89 5.51 -12.00
N HIS A 55 20.26 4.99 -10.94
CA HIS A 55 20.25 5.58 -9.61
C HIS A 55 21.36 5.08 -8.68
N GLY A 56 22.38 4.39 -9.20
CA GLY A 56 23.58 4.01 -8.47
C GLY A 56 23.49 2.72 -7.65
N PHE A 57 22.44 1.92 -7.83
CA PHE A 57 22.34 0.63 -7.14
C PHE A 57 23.09 -0.48 -7.87
N ASP A 58 23.90 -1.22 -7.12
CA ASP A 58 24.47 -2.48 -7.55
C ASP A 58 23.38 -3.59 -7.53
N VAL A 59 22.92 -3.96 -8.72
CA VAL A 59 21.86 -4.96 -8.93
C VAL A 59 22.32 -6.37 -8.54
N ASP A 60 23.61 -6.68 -8.67
CA ASP A 60 24.15 -7.97 -8.29
C ASP A 60 24.21 -8.10 -6.77
N MET A 61 24.54 -7.01 -6.07
CA MET A 61 24.50 -6.94 -4.61
C MET A 61 23.07 -7.04 -4.06
N ILE A 62 22.11 -6.25 -4.57
CA ILE A 62 20.73 -6.26 -4.04
C ILE A 62 19.91 -7.46 -4.51
N GLY A 63 20.32 -8.10 -5.61
CA GLY A 63 19.64 -9.20 -6.28
C GLY A 63 18.80 -8.75 -7.48
N SER A 64 18.99 -9.44 -8.60
CA SER A 64 18.38 -9.15 -9.92
C SER A 64 16.84 -9.07 -9.93
N ASP A 65 16.17 -9.81 -9.04
CA ASP A 65 14.70 -9.82 -8.94
C ASP A 65 14.14 -8.66 -8.09
N LYS A 66 14.96 -8.03 -7.23
CA LYS A 66 14.49 -6.99 -6.32
C LYS A 66 13.93 -5.76 -7.07
N PRO A 67 14.61 -5.20 -8.09
CA PRO A 67 14.09 -4.07 -8.86
C PRO A 67 12.69 -4.34 -9.43
N LYS A 68 12.52 -5.50 -10.08
CA LYS A 68 11.24 -5.94 -10.67
C LYS A 68 10.14 -6.04 -9.61
N GLY A 69 10.43 -6.68 -8.48
CA GLY A 69 9.48 -6.85 -7.37
C GLY A 69 9.13 -5.56 -6.63
N CYS A 70 10.08 -4.62 -6.52
CA CYS A 70 9.85 -3.28 -5.98
C CYS A 70 8.90 -2.48 -6.88
N LEU A 71 9.24 -2.35 -8.17
CA LEU A 71 8.42 -1.57 -9.09
C LEU A 71 7.00 -2.13 -9.25
N LYS A 72 6.85 -3.47 -9.31
CA LYS A 72 5.51 -4.08 -9.36
C LYS A 72 4.64 -3.65 -8.17
N ARG A 73 5.21 -3.54 -6.96
CA ARG A 73 4.48 -3.09 -5.76
C ARG A 73 4.23 -1.59 -5.78
N TRP A 74 5.22 -0.79 -6.19
CA TRP A 74 5.09 0.66 -6.21
C TRP A 74 4.09 1.13 -7.26
N ARG A 75 4.11 0.55 -8.46
CA ARG A 75 3.11 0.84 -9.50
C ARG A 75 1.69 0.61 -9.01
N LYS A 76 1.42 -0.51 -8.31
CA LYS A 76 0.09 -0.75 -7.71
C LYS A 76 -0.33 0.34 -6.72
N ILE A 77 0.59 0.83 -5.89
CA ILE A 77 0.29 1.91 -4.93
C ILE A 77 -0.02 3.20 -5.68
N PHE A 78 0.80 3.53 -6.69
CA PHE A 78 0.62 4.70 -7.53
C PHE A 78 -0.70 4.66 -8.31
N ASP A 79 -1.06 3.52 -8.89
CA ASP A 79 -2.31 3.36 -9.65
C ASP A 79 -3.55 3.52 -8.75
N MET A 80 -3.49 3.09 -7.48
CA MET A 80 -4.63 3.18 -6.55
C MET A 80 -4.75 4.53 -5.84
N TYR A 81 -3.63 5.17 -5.51
CA TYR A 81 -3.60 6.31 -4.58
C TYR A 81 -2.77 7.50 -5.08
N GLY A 82 -2.16 7.41 -6.26
CA GLY A 82 -1.22 8.41 -6.77
C GLY A 82 0.06 8.52 -5.93
N GLU A 83 0.71 9.67 -6.03
CA GLU A 83 1.96 9.98 -5.31
C GLU A 83 1.77 9.99 -3.79
N GLU A 84 0.64 10.50 -3.33
CA GLU A 84 0.24 10.56 -1.92
C GLU A 84 0.23 9.18 -1.24
N GLY A 85 0.04 8.11 -2.01
CA GLY A 85 0.11 6.73 -1.55
C GLY A 85 1.46 6.34 -0.95
N PHE A 86 2.55 7.04 -1.28
CA PHE A 86 3.89 6.77 -0.73
C PHE A 86 4.25 7.62 0.48
N TYR A 87 3.61 8.78 0.66
CA TYR A 87 3.87 9.69 1.78
C TYR A 87 2.94 9.41 2.97
N THR A 88 1.76 8.87 2.71
CA THR A 88 0.80 8.51 3.75
C THR A 88 1.06 7.11 4.29
N GLU A 89 1.21 6.97 5.61
CA GLU A 89 1.16 5.65 6.26
C GLU A 89 -0.27 5.11 6.18
N ARG A 90 -0.42 3.91 5.62
CA ARG A 90 -1.73 3.26 5.38
C ARG A 90 -1.85 1.91 6.06
N ARG A 91 -0.79 1.40 6.71
CA ARG A 91 -0.88 0.17 7.50
C ARG A 91 -1.97 0.32 8.56
N GLY A 92 -2.88 -0.64 8.61
CA GLY A 92 -4.01 -0.65 9.53
C GLY A 92 -5.17 0.28 9.15
N LYS A 93 -5.08 1.11 8.11
CA LYS A 93 -6.22 1.92 7.66
C LYS A 93 -7.31 1.02 7.07
N GLY A 94 -8.52 1.12 7.62
CA GLY A 94 -9.65 0.24 7.27
C GLY A 94 -9.60 -1.12 7.94
N SER A 95 -8.61 -1.40 8.79
CA SER A 95 -8.62 -2.61 9.62
C SER A 95 -9.57 -2.42 10.79
N ILE A 96 -10.46 -3.39 11.00
CA ILE A 96 -11.32 -3.49 12.20
C ILE A 96 -10.48 -3.95 13.42
N GLY A 97 -9.18 -4.23 13.21
CA GLY A 97 -8.28 -4.74 14.23
C GLY A 97 -8.49 -6.22 14.50
N ARG A 98 -7.82 -6.72 15.55
CA ARG A 98 -8.02 -8.07 16.05
C ARG A 98 -9.38 -8.13 16.77
N PRO A 99 -10.29 -9.05 16.41
CA PRO A 99 -11.55 -9.22 17.14
C PRO A 99 -11.29 -9.42 18.63
N THR A 100 -12.04 -8.73 19.49
CA THR A 100 -11.97 -8.92 20.94
C THR A 100 -12.60 -10.25 21.33
N SER A 101 -12.04 -10.92 22.34
CA SER A 101 -12.64 -12.13 22.94
C SER A 101 -13.74 -11.81 23.95
N LYS A 102 -13.95 -10.52 24.28
CA LYS A 102 -15.02 -10.09 25.18
C LYS A 102 -16.38 -10.24 24.48
N GLN A 103 -17.35 -10.77 25.21
CA GLN A 103 -18.74 -10.81 24.75
C GLN A 103 -19.33 -9.40 24.75
N ASP A 104 -20.10 -9.05 23.71
CA ASP A 104 -20.80 -7.76 23.63
C ASP A 104 -21.76 -7.60 24.82
N THR A 105 -21.73 -6.42 25.44
CA THR A 105 -22.71 -6.02 26.45
C THR A 105 -24.09 -5.81 25.81
N GLN A 106 -25.15 -5.73 26.62
CA GLN A 106 -26.50 -5.46 26.10
C GLN A 106 -26.58 -4.10 25.39
N GLU A 107 -25.88 -3.09 25.92
CA GLU A 107 -25.81 -1.75 25.31
C GLU A 107 -25.10 -1.77 23.95
N ASP A 108 -23.99 -2.52 23.83
CA ASP A 108 -23.28 -2.66 22.56
C ASP A 108 -24.17 -3.31 21.48
N ARG A 109 -24.95 -4.33 21.86
CA ARG A 109 -25.90 -5.00 20.96
C ARG A 109 -27.00 -4.06 20.52
N LEU A 110 -27.54 -3.27 21.46
CA LEU A 110 -28.58 -2.29 21.16
C LEU A 110 -28.08 -1.24 20.18
N LYS A 111 -26.89 -0.68 20.42
CA LYS A 111 -26.25 0.27 19.51
C LYS A 111 -26.00 -0.31 18.11
N LYS A 112 -25.57 -1.57 18.02
CA LYS A 112 -25.40 -2.27 16.73
C LYS A 112 -26.74 -2.45 16.01
N ALA A 113 -27.80 -2.82 16.74
CA ALA A 113 -29.14 -2.99 16.17
C ALA A 113 -29.71 -1.66 15.65
N GLU A 114 -29.60 -0.58 16.42
CA GLU A 114 -30.04 0.76 16.01
C GLU A 114 -29.31 1.24 14.75
N ALA A 115 -27.98 1.07 14.70
CA ALA A 115 -27.20 1.40 13.51
C ALA A 115 -27.63 0.59 12.28
N ARG A 116 -27.98 -0.69 12.48
CA ARG A 116 -28.48 -1.56 11.40
C ARG A 116 -29.85 -1.13 10.91
N ILE A 117 -30.77 -0.78 11.82
CA ILE A 117 -32.10 -0.26 11.48
C ILE A 117 -31.96 1.01 10.64
N LYS A 118 -31.16 1.98 11.10
CA LYS A 118 -30.93 3.23 10.39
C LYS A 118 -30.35 3.04 8.98
N TYR A 119 -29.43 2.08 8.82
CA TYR A 119 -28.87 1.74 7.51
C TYR A 119 -29.94 1.16 6.58
N LEU A 120 -30.75 0.22 7.08
CA LEU A 120 -31.82 -0.41 6.30
C LEU A 120 -32.91 0.59 5.91
N GLU A 121 -33.26 1.52 6.80
CA GLU A 121 -34.20 2.60 6.50
C GLU A 121 -33.68 3.49 5.36
N ALA A 122 -32.39 3.86 5.38
CA ALA A 122 -31.79 4.64 4.30
C ALA A 122 -31.76 3.88 2.97
N GLU A 123 -31.52 2.56 2.99
CA GLU A 123 -31.56 1.69 1.81
C GLU A 123 -32.97 1.60 1.23
N LEU A 124 -34.00 1.45 2.08
CA LEU A 124 -35.39 1.44 1.65
C LEU A 124 -35.83 2.78 1.04
N ASP A 125 -35.44 3.91 1.63
CA ASP A 125 -35.77 5.23 1.10
C ASP A 125 -35.09 5.50 -0.25
N PHE A 126 -33.88 4.99 -0.45
CA PHE A 126 -33.21 5.04 -1.75
C PHE A 126 -33.95 4.20 -2.80
N LEU A 127 -34.36 2.98 -2.45
CA LEU A 127 -35.11 2.11 -3.35
C LEU A 127 -36.47 2.69 -3.76
N LYS A 128 -37.21 3.30 -2.81
CA LYS A 128 -38.48 3.97 -3.11
C LYS A 128 -38.32 5.09 -4.14
N LYS A 129 -37.26 5.91 -4.00
CA LYS A 129 -36.96 6.98 -4.95
C LYS A 129 -36.63 6.45 -6.35
N LEU A 130 -35.96 5.29 -6.46
CA LEU A 130 -35.69 4.67 -7.75
C LEU A 130 -36.98 4.15 -8.41
N ASP A 131 -37.84 3.46 -7.68
CA ASP A 131 -39.14 2.99 -8.18
C ASP A 131 -40.03 4.16 -8.64
N GLU A 132 -40.02 5.28 -7.91
CA GLU A 132 -40.72 6.50 -8.34
C GLU A 132 -40.20 7.07 -9.67
N LEU A 133 -38.87 7.08 -9.88
CA LEU A 133 -38.26 7.53 -11.13
C LEU A 133 -38.57 6.59 -12.30
N GLU A 134 -38.55 5.27 -12.06
CA GLU A 134 -38.89 4.28 -13.08
C GLU A 134 -40.36 4.35 -13.51
N ARG A 135 -41.28 4.67 -12.59
CA ARG A 135 -42.70 4.86 -12.93
C ARG A 135 -43.01 6.17 -13.64
N GLN A 136 -42.11 7.16 -13.55
CA GLN A 136 -42.24 8.45 -14.23
C GLN A 136 -41.60 8.45 -15.63
N ALA A 137 -40.84 7.41 -15.99
CA ALA A 137 -40.23 7.19 -17.30
C ALA A 137 -41.19 6.48 -18.27
#